data_AF-A0A5P8P4N4-F1
#
_entry.id   AF-A0A5P8P4N4-F1
#
_cell.length_a   1.000
_cell.length_b   1.000
_cell.length_c   1.000
_cell.angle_alpha   90.00
_cell.angle_beta   90.00
_cell.angle_gamma   90.00
#
_symmetry.space_group_name_H-M   'P 1'
#
loop_
_entity.id
_entity.type
_entity.pdbx_description
1 polymer ?
#
loop_
_entity_poly.entity_id
_entity_poly.type
_entity_poly.pdbx_seq_one_letter_code
_entity_poly.pdbx_strand_id
1 'polypeptide(L)'
;MLHKFFADKTKGEISLFILVNEDYMALSVFESSKLLFASLLDMQKDDDSNDELIMDVDDDEELILDDIKNNSVDLEDIDVDDIEGLDEIDELDDLETFDDMDDFDASDEHEEHLSMSDKQMEDSVEQNSFGEDYHRFSLIQSAVNTFYKDSKFESKFIQSVYVADGIGLSNEFKKFLEEEMFLSVFIRKMDIAQELSELAKAEKK
;
A
#
# COMPACT_ATOMS: atom_id res chain seq x y z
N MET A 1 10.28 -18.36 3.33
CA MET A 1 9.94 -18.25 1.88
C MET A 1 10.49 -16.95 1.30
N LEU A 2 10.04 -15.78 1.74
CA LEU A 2 10.48 -14.46 1.25
C LEU A 2 12.00 -14.23 1.29
N HIS A 3 12.65 -14.49 2.44
CA HIS A 3 14.11 -14.37 2.54
C HIS A 3 14.85 -15.29 1.54
N LYS A 4 14.32 -16.48 1.24
CA LYS A 4 14.90 -17.36 0.20
C LYS A 4 14.63 -16.82 -1.21
N PHE A 5 13.44 -16.24 -1.43
CA PHE A 5 13.03 -15.65 -2.71
C PHE A 5 13.85 -14.42 -3.10
N PHE A 6 14.37 -13.69 -2.11
CA PHE A 6 15.23 -12.51 -2.30
C PHE A 6 16.67 -12.71 -1.80
N ALA A 7 17.09 -13.95 -1.54
CA ALA A 7 18.42 -14.26 -1.01
C ALA A 7 19.55 -13.77 -1.94
N ASP A 8 19.25 -13.59 -3.23
CA ASP A 8 20.13 -13.04 -4.26
C ASP A 8 20.36 -11.54 -4.14
N LYS A 9 19.55 -10.80 -3.36
CA LYS A 9 19.60 -9.34 -3.25
C LYS A 9 20.01 -8.81 -1.89
N THR A 10 19.94 -9.62 -0.84
CA THR A 10 20.28 -9.20 0.53
C THR A 10 21.78 -9.33 0.79
N LYS A 11 22.55 -8.27 0.57
CA LYS A 11 24.01 -8.23 0.88
C LYS A 11 24.32 -8.13 2.39
N GLY A 12 23.45 -8.65 3.24
CA GLY A 12 23.53 -8.51 4.71
C GLY A 12 22.97 -7.20 5.26
N GLU A 13 22.56 -6.27 4.40
CA GLU A 13 21.89 -5.02 4.77
C GLU A 13 20.50 -5.31 5.37
N ILE A 14 20.04 -4.39 6.23
CA ILE A 14 18.68 -4.46 6.76
C ILE A 14 17.66 -4.17 5.66
N SER A 15 16.66 -5.02 5.54
CA SER A 15 15.65 -4.92 4.48
C SER A 15 14.28 -5.36 4.99
N LEU A 16 13.25 -4.67 4.50
CA LEU A 16 11.85 -5.03 4.70
C LEU A 16 11.40 -5.97 3.57
N PHE A 17 10.68 -7.01 3.93
CA PHE A 17 10.05 -7.94 3.01
C PHE A 17 8.55 -7.90 3.24
N ILE A 18 7.81 -7.72 2.15
CA ILE A 18 6.36 -7.66 2.17
C ILE A 18 5.85 -8.74 1.21
N LEU A 19 4.98 -9.63 1.71
CA LEU A 19 4.14 -10.46 0.85
C LEU A 19 2.76 -9.83 0.84
N VAL A 20 2.27 -9.51 -0.36
CA VAL A 20 0.93 -8.96 -0.55
C VAL A 20 0.03 -10.05 -1.13
N ASN A 21 -1.07 -10.31 -0.44
CA ASN A 21 -2.14 -11.19 -0.88
C ASN A 21 -3.46 -10.39 -0.90
N GLU A 22 -4.56 -11.02 -1.31
CA GLU A 22 -5.87 -10.35 -1.42
C GLU A 22 -6.35 -9.81 -0.07
N ASP A 23 -6.34 -10.65 0.98
CA ASP A 23 -6.93 -10.31 2.27
C ASP A 23 -5.91 -9.96 3.37
N TYR A 24 -4.61 -10.12 3.10
CA TYR A 24 -3.58 -9.87 4.13
C TYR A 24 -2.23 -9.48 3.53
N MET A 25 -1.41 -8.82 4.35
CA MET A 25 0.00 -8.59 4.08
C MET A 25 0.88 -9.16 5.20
N ALA A 26 1.92 -9.90 4.83
CA ALA A 26 2.93 -10.36 5.78
C ALA A 26 4.19 -9.51 5.63
N LEU A 27 4.56 -8.82 6.70
CA LEU A 27 5.74 -7.96 6.77
C LEU A 27 6.82 -8.64 7.61
N SER A 28 8.07 -8.49 7.19
CA SER A 28 9.21 -8.94 8.00
C SER A 28 10.47 -8.12 7.71
N VAL A 29 11.21 -7.78 8.75
CA VAL A 29 12.48 -7.06 8.65
C VAL A 29 13.59 -8.04 8.99
N PHE A 30 14.55 -8.18 8.07
CA PHE A 30 15.74 -9.01 8.27
C PHE A 30 17.01 -8.19 8.18
N GLU A 31 18.02 -8.59 8.95
CA GLU A 31 19.40 -8.15 8.79
C GLU A 31 20.31 -9.38 8.83
N SER A 32 21.15 -9.60 7.82
CA SER A 32 22.09 -10.73 7.78
C SER A 32 21.46 -12.10 8.14
N SER A 33 20.27 -12.39 7.58
CA SER A 33 19.46 -13.59 7.87
C SER A 33 18.86 -13.70 9.28
N LYS A 34 19.04 -12.70 10.15
CA LYS A 34 18.37 -12.59 11.45
C LYS A 34 17.04 -11.84 11.27
N LEU A 35 15.94 -12.42 11.76
CA LEU A 35 14.65 -11.75 11.84
C LEU A 35 14.69 -10.72 12.97
N LEU A 36 14.35 -9.47 12.68
CA LEU A 36 14.28 -8.37 13.65
C LEU A 36 12.84 -8.00 14.01
N PHE A 37 11.92 -8.14 13.05
CA PHE A 37 10.52 -7.79 13.20
C PHE A 37 9.67 -8.58 12.21
N ALA A 38 8.45 -8.94 12.61
CA ALA A 38 7.44 -9.47 11.71
C ALA A 38 6.06 -9.02 12.16
N SER A 39 5.17 -8.79 11.21
CA SER A 39 3.77 -8.47 11.44
C SER A 39 2.90 -9.08 10.35
N LEU A 40 1.71 -9.53 10.72
CA LEU A 40 0.66 -9.90 9.78
C LEU A 40 -0.40 -8.80 9.85
N LEU A 41 -0.74 -8.22 8.70
CA LEU A 41 -1.68 -7.12 8.57
C LEU A 41 -2.92 -7.63 7.85
N ASP A 42 -4.08 -7.43 8.47
CA ASP A 42 -5.37 -7.71 7.84
C ASP A 42 -5.74 -6.55 6.91
N MET A 43 -6.24 -6.88 5.71
CA MET A 43 -6.68 -5.92 4.69
C MET A 43 -8.20 -5.74 4.68
N GLN A 44 -8.93 -6.48 5.51
CA GLN A 44 -10.37 -6.29 5.64
C GLN A 44 -10.64 -4.87 6.15
N LYS A 45 -11.35 -4.08 5.34
CA LYS A 45 -11.89 -2.81 5.78
C LYS A 45 -12.95 -3.14 6.83
N ASP A 46 -12.71 -2.76 8.08
CA ASP A 46 -13.74 -2.81 9.11
C ASP A 46 -14.91 -1.92 8.65
N ASP A 47 -15.91 -2.54 8.01
CA ASP A 47 -17.20 -1.91 7.70
C ASP A 47 -18.06 -1.74 8.98
N ASP A 48 -17.62 -2.35 10.08
CA ASP A 48 -18.25 -2.23 11.38
C ASP A 48 -17.27 -1.58 12.35
N SER A 49 -17.63 -0.38 12.80
CA SER A 49 -17.11 0.17 14.04
C SER A 49 -17.44 -0.80 15.18
N ASN A 50 -16.55 -1.73 15.49
CA ASN A 50 -16.39 -2.36 16.80
C ASN A 50 -15.07 -3.12 16.86
N ASP A 51 -14.14 -2.43 17.51
CA ASP A 51 -13.00 -2.93 18.27
C ASP A 51 -13.27 -4.31 18.92
N GLU A 52 -12.99 -5.40 18.19
CA GLU A 52 -12.81 -6.74 18.76
C GLU A 52 -11.53 -7.35 18.21
N LEU A 53 -10.39 -6.80 18.67
CA LEU A 53 -9.15 -7.55 18.76
C LEU A 53 -9.40 -8.76 19.67
N ILE A 54 -9.63 -9.93 19.09
CA ILE A 54 -9.59 -11.20 19.83
C ILE A 54 -8.13 -11.45 20.22
N MET A 55 -7.74 -10.92 21.37
CA MET A 55 -6.54 -11.29 22.10
C MET A 55 -6.85 -12.51 22.96
N ASP A 56 -6.51 -13.71 22.45
CA ASP A 56 -6.24 -14.84 23.33
C ASP A 56 -4.91 -14.57 24.05
N VAL A 57 -4.99 -13.96 25.23
CA VAL A 57 -3.88 -13.87 26.18
C VAL A 57 -4.35 -14.45 27.50
N ASP A 58 -3.87 -15.67 27.78
CA ASP A 58 -3.89 -16.26 29.11
C ASP A 58 -3.18 -15.34 30.10
N ASP A 59 -3.93 -15.00 31.15
CA ASP A 59 -3.60 -14.55 32.51
C ASP A 59 -2.40 -13.60 32.78
N ASP A 60 -2.78 -12.55 33.51
CA ASP A 60 -1.99 -11.75 34.45
C ASP A 60 -0.95 -10.78 33.86
N GLU A 61 -1.40 -9.59 33.47
CA GLU A 61 -0.82 -8.31 33.96
C GLU A 61 -1.70 -7.11 33.53
N GLU A 62 -2.21 -6.37 34.52
CA GLU A 62 -2.99 -5.13 34.35
C GLU A 62 -2.15 -4.06 33.60
N LEU A 63 -2.54 -3.72 32.37
CA LEU A 63 -2.09 -2.50 31.70
C LEU A 63 -3.21 -1.47 31.66
N ILE A 64 -3.03 -0.41 32.44
CA ILE A 64 -3.86 0.81 32.46
C ILE A 64 -3.62 1.58 31.16
N LEU A 65 -4.60 1.60 30.26
CA LEU A 65 -4.59 2.33 28.99
C LEU A 65 -5.39 3.65 29.09
N ASP A 66 -4.92 4.59 29.92
CA ASP A 66 -5.62 5.89 30.07
C ASP A 66 -5.10 7.01 29.13
N ASP A 67 -4.03 6.80 28.34
CA ASP A 67 -3.37 7.91 27.61
C ASP A 67 -3.55 7.92 26.07
N ILE A 68 -4.40 7.06 25.48
CA ILE A 68 -4.67 7.07 24.01
C ILE A 68 -6.04 7.68 23.67
N LYS A 69 -6.80 8.20 24.66
CA LYS A 69 -8.14 8.77 24.41
C LYS A 69 -8.19 10.22 23.92
N ASN A 70 -7.06 10.95 23.87
CA ASN A 70 -7.09 12.40 23.69
C ASN A 70 -6.67 12.92 22.30
N ASN A 71 -6.61 12.07 21.27
CA ASN A 71 -6.38 12.54 19.90
C ASN A 71 -7.43 12.02 18.91
N SER A 72 -8.65 11.78 19.40
CA SER A 72 -9.83 11.70 18.54
C SER A 72 -10.14 13.11 18.05
N VAL A 73 -9.98 13.34 16.74
CA VAL A 73 -10.48 14.55 16.10
C VAL A 73 -12.00 14.40 16.06
N ASP A 74 -12.68 15.17 16.91
CA ASP A 74 -14.12 15.24 16.95
C ASP A 74 -14.60 16.03 15.72
N LEU A 75 -15.21 15.32 14.76
CA LEU A 75 -15.69 15.89 13.49
C LEU A 75 -17.13 16.42 13.58
N GLU A 76 -17.75 16.39 14.77
CA GLU A 76 -19.13 16.84 14.97
C GLU A 76 -19.28 18.38 15.08
N ASP A 77 -18.16 19.12 15.17
CA ASP A 77 -18.11 20.59 15.32
C ASP A 77 -17.43 21.31 14.13
N ILE A 78 -17.37 20.70 12.93
CA ILE A 78 -16.98 21.45 11.73
C ILE A 78 -18.18 22.27 11.27
N ASP A 79 -18.16 23.57 11.57
CA ASP A 79 -19.09 24.55 11.04
C ASP A 79 -18.84 24.70 9.52
N VAL A 80 -19.78 24.19 8.72
CA VAL A 80 -19.65 24.08 7.25
C VAL A 80 -19.75 25.46 6.57
N ASP A 81 -20.11 26.49 7.33
CA ASP A 81 -20.33 27.86 6.84
C ASP A 81 -19.04 28.70 6.75
N ASP A 82 -17.86 28.18 7.15
CA ASP A 82 -16.56 28.88 7.10
C ASP A 82 -15.60 28.32 6.01
N ILE A 83 -16.10 27.50 5.08
CA ILE A 83 -15.39 27.15 3.83
C ILE A 83 -15.70 28.24 2.77
N GLU A 84 -15.37 29.49 3.06
CA GLU A 84 -15.29 30.56 2.06
C GLU A 84 -13.99 30.38 1.26
N GLY A 85 -14.00 29.48 0.26
CA GLY A 85 -12.84 29.26 -0.60
C GLY A 85 -12.98 28.27 -1.75
N LEU A 86 -14.16 27.68 -1.97
CA LEU A 86 -14.41 26.75 -3.09
C LEU A 86 -15.26 27.35 -4.23
N ASP A 87 -15.64 28.63 -4.13
CA ASP A 87 -16.40 29.35 -5.17
C ASP A 87 -15.55 29.75 -6.40
N GLU A 88 -14.25 29.40 -6.45
CA GLU A 88 -13.35 29.67 -7.59
C GLU A 88 -13.07 28.44 -8.48
N ILE A 89 -13.86 27.36 -8.39
CA ILE A 89 -13.71 26.19 -9.29
C ILE A 89 -14.66 26.29 -10.51
N ASP A 90 -15.52 27.32 -10.59
CA ASP A 90 -16.50 27.51 -11.67
C ASP A 90 -15.96 28.24 -12.94
N GLU A 91 -14.64 28.47 -13.04
CA GLU A 91 -14.00 29.10 -14.22
C GLU A 91 -12.99 28.16 -14.93
N LEU A 92 -13.43 26.97 -15.32
CA LEU A 92 -12.70 26.10 -16.27
C LEU A 92 -13.39 26.00 -17.64
N ASP A 93 -14.11 27.06 -18.05
CA ASP A 93 -14.89 27.09 -19.30
C ASP A 93 -14.19 27.83 -20.47
N ASP A 94 -12.91 28.19 -20.33
CA ASP A 94 -12.13 28.87 -21.40
C ASP A 94 -10.74 28.23 -21.61
N LEU A 95 -10.69 26.94 -21.96
CA LEU A 95 -9.56 26.41 -22.71
C LEU A 95 -9.76 26.74 -24.20
N GLU A 96 -9.49 28.00 -24.52
CA GLU A 96 -9.37 28.49 -25.89
C GLU A 96 -8.40 27.61 -26.69
N THR A 97 -8.96 26.96 -27.71
CA THR A 97 -8.39 26.71 -29.04
C THR A 97 -6.87 26.52 -29.12
N PHE A 98 -6.41 25.26 -29.08
CA PHE A 98 -5.15 24.89 -29.73
C PHE A 98 -5.36 24.83 -31.25
N ASP A 99 -5.42 26.01 -31.88
CA ASP A 99 -5.18 26.21 -33.31
C ASP A 99 -3.66 26.29 -33.49
N ASP A 100 -3.01 25.15 -33.75
CA ASP A 100 -1.75 25.02 -34.52
C ASP A 100 -1.21 23.59 -34.41
N MET A 101 -1.85 22.66 -35.12
CA MET A 101 -1.18 21.46 -35.64
C MET A 101 -1.64 21.22 -37.08
N ASP A 102 -1.17 22.11 -37.97
CA ASP A 102 -1.19 21.87 -39.40
C ASP A 102 0.00 20.95 -39.78
N ASP A 103 -0.36 19.92 -40.54
CA ASP A 103 0.45 19.25 -41.57
C ASP A 103 1.30 18.01 -41.17
N PHE A 104 0.65 16.84 -41.14
CA PHE A 104 1.23 15.66 -41.81
C PHE A 104 0.14 14.72 -42.38
N ASP A 105 -0.18 14.97 -43.64
CA ASP A 105 -0.46 14.07 -44.76
C ASP A 105 -1.38 12.84 -44.59
N ALA A 106 -2.35 12.79 -45.50
CA ALA A 106 -3.45 11.84 -45.64
C ALA A 106 -3.03 10.37 -45.82
N SER A 107 -3.71 9.44 -45.15
CA SER A 107 -4.56 8.40 -45.77
C SER A 107 -5.11 7.37 -44.77
N ASP A 108 -6.31 6.89 -45.10
CA ASP A 108 -7.02 5.69 -44.65
C ASP A 108 -7.93 5.75 -43.39
N GLU A 109 -9.19 6.05 -43.72
CA GLU A 109 -10.45 5.51 -43.20
C GLU A 109 -10.34 4.33 -42.21
N HIS A 110 -10.67 4.58 -40.93
CA HIS A 110 -11.49 3.65 -40.15
C HIS A 110 -12.29 4.40 -39.08
N GLU A 111 -13.62 4.41 -39.24
CA GLU A 111 -14.58 4.84 -38.22
C GLU A 111 -14.47 3.93 -36.97
N GLU A 112 -13.75 4.39 -35.95
CA GLU A 112 -13.91 3.88 -34.59
C GLU A 112 -14.92 4.75 -33.83
N HIS A 113 -16.15 4.25 -33.79
CA HIS A 113 -17.21 4.76 -32.94
C HIS A 113 -16.93 4.33 -31.49
N LEU A 114 -15.92 4.93 -30.84
CA LEU A 114 -15.58 4.66 -29.43
C LEU A 114 -16.67 5.27 -28.54
N SER A 115 -17.35 4.39 -27.81
CA SER A 115 -18.45 4.75 -26.92
C SER A 115 -17.91 5.48 -25.69
N MET A 116 -18.57 6.57 -25.28
CA MET A 116 -18.26 7.33 -24.05
C MET A 116 -18.39 6.49 -22.76
N SER A 117 -18.81 5.23 -22.87
CA SER A 117 -19.00 4.27 -21.78
C SER A 117 -17.69 3.67 -21.27
N ASP A 118 -16.64 3.60 -22.12
CA ASP A 118 -15.39 2.93 -21.77
C ASP A 118 -14.49 3.79 -20.87
N LYS A 119 -14.48 5.13 -21.06
CA LYS A 119 -13.71 6.07 -20.23
C LYS A 119 -14.18 6.13 -18.77
N GLN A 120 -15.49 6.02 -18.53
CA GLN A 120 -16.04 6.06 -17.17
C GLN A 120 -15.73 4.79 -16.37
N MET A 121 -15.53 3.64 -17.04
CA MET A 121 -15.13 2.40 -16.37
C MET A 121 -13.66 2.41 -15.95
N GLU A 122 -12.76 2.90 -16.80
CA GLU A 122 -11.32 3.01 -16.47
C GLU A 122 -11.08 3.94 -15.28
N ASP A 123 -11.70 5.13 -15.24
CA ASP A 123 -11.55 6.07 -14.11
C ASP A 123 -11.99 5.47 -12.77
N SER A 124 -13.07 4.67 -12.76
CA SER A 124 -13.58 4.04 -11.53
C SER A 124 -12.71 2.90 -11.00
N VAL A 125 -12.04 2.15 -11.89
CA VAL A 125 -11.13 1.07 -11.52
C VAL A 125 -9.81 1.63 -11.01
N GLU A 126 -9.29 2.68 -11.64
CA GLU A 126 -8.08 3.38 -11.18
C GLU A 126 -8.29 4.05 -9.82
N GLN A 127 -9.44 4.70 -9.59
CA GLN A 127 -9.77 5.27 -8.26
C GLN A 127 -9.88 4.21 -7.16
N ASN A 128 -10.49 3.05 -7.44
CA ASN A 128 -10.56 1.97 -6.47
C ASN A 128 -9.16 1.40 -6.14
N SER A 129 -8.33 1.21 -7.16
CA SER A 129 -6.94 0.75 -7.00
C SER A 129 -6.11 1.71 -6.14
N PHE A 130 -6.26 3.02 -6.36
CA PHE A 130 -5.60 4.05 -5.57
C PHE A 130 -5.97 3.98 -4.07
N GLY A 131 -7.26 3.90 -3.77
CA GLY A 131 -7.74 3.85 -2.38
C GLY A 131 -7.24 2.61 -1.63
N GLU A 132 -7.20 1.46 -2.29
CA GLU A 132 -6.66 0.24 -1.69
C GLU A 132 -5.13 0.32 -1.50
N ASP A 133 -4.40 0.85 -2.49
CA ASP A 133 -2.95 0.98 -2.39
C ASP A 133 -2.53 1.96 -1.28
N TYR A 134 -3.29 3.04 -1.10
CA TYR A 134 -3.10 3.94 0.02
C TYR A 134 -3.39 3.27 1.37
N HIS A 135 -4.46 2.46 1.45
CA HIS A 135 -4.77 1.71 2.66
C HIS A 135 -3.64 0.72 3.02
N ARG A 136 -3.15 -0.04 2.03
CA ARG A 136 -1.98 -0.93 2.19
C ARG A 136 -0.77 -0.15 2.71
N PHE A 137 -0.49 0.99 2.10
CA PHE A 137 0.60 1.87 2.51
C PHE A 137 0.46 2.31 3.98
N SER A 138 -0.73 2.75 4.40
CA SER A 138 -0.99 3.22 5.77
C SER A 138 -0.74 2.11 6.81
N LEU A 139 -1.17 0.88 6.52
CA LEU A 139 -0.92 -0.29 7.37
C LEU A 139 0.59 -0.60 7.46
N ILE A 140 1.31 -0.55 6.33
CA ILE A 140 2.76 -0.75 6.31
C ILE A 140 3.47 0.32 7.13
N GLN A 141 3.10 1.59 6.95
CA GLN A 141 3.67 2.70 7.68
C GLN A 141 3.48 2.53 9.20
N SER A 142 2.28 2.13 9.62
CA SER A 142 1.95 1.87 11.03
C SER A 142 2.77 0.72 11.62
N ALA A 143 2.92 -0.38 10.87
CA ALA A 143 3.75 -1.51 11.29
C ALA A 143 5.23 -1.15 11.41
N VAL A 144 5.77 -0.38 10.45
CA VAL A 144 7.16 0.08 10.47
C VAL A 144 7.40 1.09 11.58
N ASN A 145 6.43 1.97 11.86
CA ASN A 145 6.48 2.88 13.01
C ASN A 145 6.56 2.10 14.34
N THR A 146 5.82 1.00 14.45
CA THR A 146 5.89 0.09 15.60
C THR A 146 7.28 -0.52 15.74
N PHE A 147 7.87 -1.00 14.63
CA PHE A 147 9.25 -1.50 14.62
C PHE A 147 10.24 -0.46 15.15
N TYR A 148 10.08 0.83 14.79
CA TYR A 148 11.00 1.87 15.24
C TYR A 148 10.81 2.31 16.70
N LYS A 149 9.56 2.35 17.19
CA LYS A 149 9.22 2.92 18.50
C LYS A 149 9.28 1.91 19.65
N ASP A 150 8.96 0.66 19.38
CA ASP A 150 8.91 -0.35 20.43
C ASP A 150 10.32 -0.86 20.78
N SER A 151 10.74 -0.58 22.01
CA SER A 151 12.06 -0.93 22.55
C SER A 151 12.37 -2.42 22.57
N LYS A 152 11.36 -3.30 22.42
CA LYS A 152 11.59 -4.75 22.33
C LYS A 152 12.26 -5.15 21.02
N PHE A 153 12.22 -4.27 20.00
CA PHE A 153 12.87 -4.51 18.73
C PHE A 153 14.22 -3.80 18.66
N GLU A 154 15.24 -4.50 18.16
CA GLU A 154 16.54 -3.91 17.81
C GLU A 154 16.39 -3.10 16.50
N SER A 155 15.68 -1.98 16.58
CA SER A 155 15.32 -1.20 15.40
C SER A 155 16.54 -0.54 14.76
N LYS A 156 16.58 -0.60 13.43
CA LYS A 156 17.61 0.04 12.59
C LYS A 156 16.95 0.58 11.33
N PHE A 157 17.55 1.61 10.74
CA PHE A 157 17.00 2.26 9.55
C PHE A 157 16.87 1.29 8.37
N ILE A 158 15.65 1.07 7.93
CA ILE A 158 15.33 0.26 6.75
C ILE A 158 15.61 1.10 5.51
N GLN A 159 16.46 0.59 4.61
CA GLN A 159 16.81 1.30 3.37
C GLN A 159 16.05 0.77 2.15
N SER A 160 15.85 -0.54 2.11
CA SER A 160 15.27 -1.25 0.97
C SER A 160 14.06 -2.06 1.40
N VAL A 161 13.06 -2.12 0.52
CA VAL A 161 11.89 -2.96 0.65
C VAL A 161 11.73 -3.85 -0.58
N TYR A 162 11.45 -5.12 -0.33
CA TYR A 162 11.21 -6.14 -1.34
C TYR A 162 9.78 -6.63 -1.22
N VAL A 163 8.98 -6.39 -2.25
CA VAL A 163 7.55 -6.71 -2.28
C VAL A 163 7.34 -7.89 -3.21
N ALA A 164 6.85 -8.99 -2.66
CA ALA A 164 6.29 -10.10 -3.40
C ALA A 164 4.80 -9.80 -3.64
N ASP A 165 4.48 -9.43 -4.87
CA ASP A 165 3.15 -8.99 -5.27
C ASP A 165 2.32 -10.16 -5.81
N GLY A 166 1.33 -10.61 -5.03
CA GLY A 166 0.40 -11.67 -5.40
C GLY A 166 -0.87 -11.20 -6.13
N ILE A 167 -1.14 -9.89 -6.16
CA ILE A 167 -2.45 -9.35 -6.56
C ILE A 167 -2.40 -8.36 -7.73
N GLY A 168 -1.21 -7.87 -8.09
CA GLY A 168 -1.02 -6.90 -9.16
C GLY A 168 -1.18 -5.46 -8.68
N LEU A 169 -0.34 -5.05 -7.73
CA LEU A 169 -0.28 -3.68 -7.20
C LEU A 169 -0.05 -2.64 -8.30
N SER A 170 -0.63 -1.45 -8.11
CA SER A 170 -0.41 -0.33 -9.04
C SER A 170 0.96 0.32 -8.83
N ASN A 171 1.32 1.23 -9.74
CA ASN A 171 2.53 2.04 -9.58
C ASN A 171 2.41 3.05 -8.43
N GLU A 172 1.19 3.41 -8.00
CA GLU A 172 0.98 4.36 -6.90
C GLU A 172 1.41 3.75 -5.57
N PHE A 173 1.14 2.46 -5.34
CA PHE A 173 1.68 1.74 -4.17
C PHE A 173 3.19 1.89 -4.04
N LYS A 174 3.90 1.74 -5.16
CA LYS A 174 5.35 1.91 -5.19
C LYS A 174 5.74 3.35 -4.83
N LYS A 175 5.09 4.34 -5.43
CA LYS A 175 5.36 5.76 -5.18
C LYS A 175 5.16 6.12 -3.71
N PHE A 176 4.09 5.67 -3.06
CA PHE A 176 3.88 5.93 -1.64
C PHE A 176 5.06 5.44 -0.78
N LEU A 177 5.56 4.23 -1.04
CA LEU A 177 6.72 3.71 -0.30
C LEU A 177 8.03 4.45 -0.61
N GLU A 178 8.25 4.88 -1.86
CA GLU A 178 9.46 5.62 -2.24
C GLU A 178 9.45 7.06 -1.74
N GLU A 179 8.31 7.76 -1.84
CA GLU A 179 8.20 9.19 -1.57
C GLU A 179 7.93 9.50 -0.10
N GLU A 180 7.00 8.78 0.54
CA GLU A 180 6.60 9.07 1.92
C GLU A 180 7.52 8.41 2.95
N MET A 181 8.08 7.24 2.62
CA MET A 181 8.96 6.49 3.53
C MET A 181 10.44 6.54 3.12
N PHE A 182 10.77 7.15 1.98
CA PHE A 182 12.14 7.27 1.46
C PHE A 182 12.85 5.91 1.29
N LEU A 183 12.09 4.88 0.89
CA LEU A 183 12.61 3.52 0.71
C LEU A 183 13.03 3.26 -0.74
N SER A 184 14.03 2.40 -0.94
CA SER A 184 14.29 1.79 -2.25
C SER A 184 13.36 0.59 -2.46
N VAL A 185 12.41 0.69 -3.39
CA VAL A 185 11.32 -0.29 -3.54
C VAL A 185 11.54 -1.24 -4.73
N PHE A 186 11.53 -2.54 -4.44
CA PHE A 186 11.64 -3.60 -5.44
C PHE A 186 10.40 -4.50 -5.42
N ILE A 187 9.52 -4.35 -6.40
CA ILE A 187 8.32 -5.17 -6.54
C ILE A 187 8.56 -6.29 -7.54
N ARG A 188 8.17 -7.52 -7.18
CA ARG A 188 8.19 -8.68 -8.07
C ARG A 188 6.86 -9.42 -7.95
N LYS A 189 6.20 -9.64 -9.09
CA LYS A 189 5.01 -10.49 -9.15
C LYS A 189 5.35 -11.92 -8.73
N MET A 190 4.44 -12.52 -7.96
CA MET A 190 4.58 -13.85 -7.40
C MET A 190 3.25 -14.59 -7.52
N ASP A 191 3.28 -15.79 -8.11
CA ASP A 191 2.20 -16.76 -7.91
C ASP A 191 2.51 -17.55 -6.64
N ILE A 192 1.81 -17.23 -5.56
CA ILE A 192 2.04 -17.83 -4.23
C ILE A 192 1.81 -19.34 -4.27
N ALA A 193 0.79 -19.81 -5.00
CA ALA A 193 0.45 -21.22 -5.09
C ALA A 193 1.55 -21.99 -5.84
N GLN A 194 2.06 -21.42 -6.93
CA GLN A 194 3.18 -22.01 -7.67
C GLN A 194 4.45 -22.06 -6.81
N GLU A 195 4.85 -20.95 -6.19
CA GLU A 195 6.07 -20.88 -5.38
C GLU A 195 6.00 -21.81 -4.16
N LEU A 196 4.83 -21.93 -3.52
CA LEU A 196 4.62 -22.87 -2.42
C LEU A 196 4.75 -24.33 -2.89
N SER A 197 4.20 -24.65 -4.07
CA SER A 197 4.31 -25.98 -4.68
C SER A 197 5.76 -26.34 -5.01
N GLU A 198 6.52 -25.39 -5.54
CA GLU A 198 7.94 -25.56 -5.83
C GLU A 198 8.77 -25.74 -4.55
N LEU A 199 8.49 -24.95 -3.52
CA LEU A 199 9.15 -25.07 -2.22
C LEU A 199 8.88 -26.43 -1.56
N ALA A 200 7.64 -26.90 -1.58
CA ALA A 200 7.26 -28.22 -1.05
C ALA A 200 7.92 -29.38 -1.81
N LYS A 201 8.15 -29.24 -3.12
CA LYS A 201 8.89 -30.23 -3.92
C LYS A 201 10.39 -30.22 -3.58
N ALA A 202 10.95 -29.05 -3.31
CA ALA A 202 12.36 -28.90 -2.97
C ALA A 202 12.71 -29.51 -1.60
N GLU A 203 11.81 -29.44 -0.61
CA GLU A 203 12.02 -30.04 0.71
C GLU A 203 11.89 -31.57 0.75
N LYS A 204 11.29 -32.18 -0.28
CA LYS A 204 11.17 -33.65 -0.41
C LYS A 204 12.43 -34.32 -0.99
N LYS A 205 13.48 -33.57 -1.29
CA LYS A 205 14.79 -34.08 -1.73
C LYS A 205 15.81 -33.93 -0.61
#